data_AF-A0A3D3BM45-F1
#
_entry.id   AF-A0A3D3BM45-F1
#
_cell.length_a   1.000
_cell.length_b   1.000
_cell.length_c   1.000
_cell.angle_alpha   90.00
_cell.angle_beta   90.00
_cell.angle_gamma   90.00
#
_symmetry.space_group_name_H-M   'P 1'
#
loop_
_entity.id
_entity.type
_entity.pdbx_description
1 polymer ?
#
loop_
_entity_poly.entity_id
_entity_poly.type
_entity_poly.pdbx_seq_one_letter_code
_entity_poly.pdbx_strand_id
1 'polypeptide(L)' 'MIESTPPTPPSPSTEHDLDVAEDLEWEFSEQAGPQVIAFKLGDETYGINILETRELVTYPTGEVTPIPRTP' A
#
# COMPACT_ATOMS: atom_id res chain seq x y z
N MET A 1 -47.98 -8.66 -13.11
CA MET A 1 -46.87 -7.80 -13.56
C MET A 1 -46.85 -6.59 -12.64
N ILE A 2 -45.87 -6.49 -11.74
CA ILE A 2 -45.62 -5.24 -11.00
C ILE A 2 -44.24 -4.74 -11.45
N GLU A 3 -44.23 -3.56 -12.07
CA GLU A 3 -43.04 -2.87 -12.51
C GLU A 3 -42.37 -2.28 -11.26
N SER A 4 -41.22 -2.82 -10.87
CA SER A 4 -40.41 -2.27 -9.78
C SER A 4 -39.43 -1.25 -10.37
N THR A 5 -39.77 0.03 -10.25
CA THR A 5 -38.82 1.13 -10.51
C THR A 5 -37.56 0.92 -9.65
N PRO A 6 -36.35 1.07 -10.21
CA PRO A 6 -35.13 0.96 -9.39
C PRO A 6 -35.12 2.10 -8.35
N PRO A 7 -34.62 1.83 -7.12
CA PRO A 7 -34.55 2.86 -6.09
C PRO A 7 -33.54 3.94 -6.51
N THR A 8 -33.98 5.20 -6.52
CA THR A 8 -33.10 6.36 -6.71
C THR A 8 -32.04 6.38 -5.59
N PRO A 9 -30.74 6.50 -5.88
CA PRO A 9 -29.72 6.61 -4.84
C PRO A 9 -29.88 7.93 -4.07
N PRO A 10 -29.75 7.93 -2.73
CA PRO A 10 -29.79 9.17 -1.94
C PRO A 10 -28.54 10.02 -2.22
N SER A 11 -28.73 11.34 -2.38
CA SER A 11 -27.64 12.32 -2.49
C SER A 11 -26.79 12.38 -1.21
N PRO A 12 -25.49 12.73 -1.32
CA PRO A 12 -24.52 12.56 -0.25
C PRO A 12 -24.67 13.66 0.80
N SER A 13 -25.08 13.27 2.01
CA SER A 13 -24.84 14.07 3.20
C SER A 13 -23.44 13.72 3.71
N THR A 14 -22.47 14.48 3.21
CA THR A 14 -21.11 14.60 3.76
C THR A 14 -21.21 14.83 5.26
N GLU A 15 -20.74 13.90 6.08
CA GLU A 15 -20.25 14.06 7.47
C GLU A 15 -20.15 12.72 8.22
N HIS A 16 -20.75 11.63 7.72
CA HIS A 16 -20.67 10.27 8.28
C HIS A 16 -19.81 9.29 7.45
N ASP A 17 -18.98 9.83 6.56
CA ASP A 17 -18.26 9.06 5.51
C ASP A 17 -16.79 8.78 5.85
N LEU A 18 -16.25 9.37 6.92
CA LEU A 18 -14.83 9.25 7.26
C LEU A 18 -14.55 7.95 8.05
N ASP A 19 -15.35 7.63 9.07
CA ASP A 19 -15.17 6.41 9.87
C ASP A 19 -15.38 5.12 9.05
N VAL A 20 -16.28 5.12 8.06
CA VAL A 20 -16.53 3.96 7.19
C VAL A 20 -15.41 3.78 6.16
N ALA A 21 -14.82 4.87 5.68
CA ALA A 21 -13.70 4.83 4.75
C ALA A 21 -12.43 4.29 5.41
N GLU A 22 -12.13 4.71 6.66
CA GLU A 22 -10.98 4.21 7.41
C GLU A 22 -11.11 2.72 7.78
N ASP A 23 -12.31 2.25 8.14
CA ASP A 23 -12.60 0.84 8.45
C ASP A 23 -12.51 -0.05 7.18
N LEU A 24 -12.97 0.44 6.02
CA LEU A 24 -12.80 -0.25 4.74
C LEU A 24 -11.32 -0.30 4.31
N GLU A 25 -10.58 0.79 4.43
CA GLU A 25 -9.17 0.86 4.01
C GLU A 25 -8.30 -0.14 4.79
N TRP A 26 -8.68 -0.45 6.04
CA TRP A 26 -8.08 -1.51 6.83
C TRP A 26 -8.58 -2.92 6.43
N GLU A 27 -9.88 -3.13 6.20
CA GLU A 27 -10.43 -4.45 5.82
C GLU A 27 -9.90 -4.93 4.45
N PHE A 28 -9.63 -4.00 3.53
CA PHE A 28 -8.94 -4.28 2.27
C PHE A 28 -7.49 -4.74 2.48
N SER A 29 -6.84 -4.35 3.58
CA SER A 29 -5.47 -4.75 3.89
C SER A 29 -5.36 -6.19 4.40
N GLU A 30 -6.40 -6.72 5.06
CA GLU A 30 -6.43 -8.10 5.58
C GLU A 30 -6.77 -9.13 4.49
N GLN A 31 -7.52 -8.74 3.45
CA GLN A 31 -7.84 -9.61 2.31
C GLN A 31 -6.81 -9.52 1.17
N ALA A 32 -5.92 -8.51 1.17
CA ALA A 32 -4.95 -8.25 0.11
C ALA A 32 -3.58 -8.93 0.27
N GLY A 33 -3.47 -10.03 1.02
CA GLY A 33 -2.24 -10.82 1.10
C GLY A 33 -0.99 -10.04 1.58
N PRO A 34 0.21 -10.62 1.49
CA PRO A 34 1.42 -9.97 1.94
C PRO A 34 1.80 -8.79 1.03
N GLN A 35 1.88 -7.60 1.60
CA GLN A 35 2.37 -6.40 0.92
C GLN A 35 3.90 -6.39 0.86
N VAL A 36 4.44 -6.13 -0.33
CA VAL A 36 5.89 -6.14 -0.57
C VAL A 36 6.34 -4.93 -1.37
N ILE A 37 7.53 -4.44 -1.08
CA ILE A 37 8.25 -3.50 -1.93
C ILE A 37 9.01 -4.32 -2.96
N ALA A 38 8.60 -4.20 -4.23
CA ALA A 38 9.26 -4.87 -5.35
C ALA A 38 10.34 -3.96 -5.96
N PHE A 39 11.53 -4.50 -6.20
CA PHE A 39 12.63 -3.78 -6.84
C PHE A 39 13.44 -4.70 -7.76
N LYS A 40 14.18 -4.09 -8.69
CA LYS A 40 15.06 -4.82 -9.61
C LYS A 40 16.49 -4.84 -9.11
N LEU A 41 17.15 -5.98 -9.26
CA LEU A 41 18.59 -6.13 -9.12
C LEU A 41 19.13 -6.81 -10.39
N GLY A 42 19.83 -6.04 -11.22
CA GLY A 42 20.13 -6.47 -12.59
C GLY A 42 18.84 -6.72 -13.38
N ASP A 43 18.70 -7.92 -13.92
CA ASP A 43 17.53 -8.35 -14.70
C ASP A 43 16.44 -9.03 -13.85
N GLU A 44 16.73 -9.33 -12.58
CA GLU A 44 15.83 -10.06 -11.68
C GLU A 44 14.97 -9.11 -10.82
N THR A 45 13.80 -9.59 -10.40
CA THR A 45 12.87 -8.85 -9.53
C THR A 45 12.78 -9.53 -8.17
N TYR A 46 12.95 -8.74 -7.12
CA TYR A 46 12.90 -9.18 -5.72
C TYR A 46 11.80 -8.42 -4.97
N GLY A 47 11.37 -8.97 -3.83
CA GLY A 47 10.38 -8.36 -2.95
C GLY A 47 10.81 -8.46 -1.49
N ILE A 48 10.60 -7.38 -0.72
CA ILE A 48 10.79 -7.34 0.73
C ILE A 48 9.45 -6.98 1.38
N ASN A 49 9.12 -7.57 2.53
CA ASN A 49 7.89 -7.23 3.25
C ASN A 49 7.91 -5.75 3.66
N ILE A 50 6.81 -5.05 3.37
CA ILE A 50 6.72 -3.62 3.70
C ILE A 50 6.87 -3.36 5.20
N LEU A 51 6.41 -4.29 6.04
CA LEU A 51 6.49 -4.18 7.51
C LEU A 51 7.92 -4.34 8.05
N GLU A 52 8.83 -4.95 7.27
CA GLU A 52 10.24 -5.08 7.64
C GLU A 52 11.09 -3.89 7.16
N THR A 53 10.54 -3.06 6.27
CA THR A 53 11.28 -1.95 5.66
C THR A 53 11.26 -0.73 6.57
N ARG A 54 12.44 -0.19 6.88
CA ARG A 54 12.57 1.00 7.74
C ARG A 54 12.41 2.29 6.95
N GLU A 55 13.11 2.39 5.83
CA GLU A 55 13.13 3.58 4.97
C GLU A 55 13.57 3.19 3.56
N LEU A 56 13.04 3.89 2.56
CA LEU A 56 13.54 3.85 1.18
C LEU A 56 14.31 5.14 0.93
N VAL A 57 15.64 5.02 0.87
CA VAL A 57 16.54 6.13 0.56
C VAL A 57 17.08 6.01 -0.86
N THR A 58 17.37 7.14 -1.49
CA THR A 58 18.13 7.13 -2.75
C THR A 58 19.59 6.78 -2.44
N TYR A 59 20.24 6.06 -3.36
CA TYR A 59 21.68 5.83 -3.27
C TYR A 59 22.40 7.17 -3.07
N PRO A 60 23.34 7.27 -2.11
CA PRO A 60 23.99 8.54 -1.79
C PRO A 60 24.69 9.11 -3.02
N THR A 61 24.70 10.43 -3.15
CA THR A 61 25.39 11.13 -4.27
C THR A 61 26.92 10.90 -4.26
N GLY A 62 27.47 10.38 -3.15
CA GLY A 62 28.87 9.98 -3.00
C GLY A 62 29.06 8.47 -2.89
N GLU A 63 30.25 8.05 -2.49
CA GLU A 63 30.55 6.63 -2.26
C GLU A 63 30.05 6.16 -0.89
N VAL A 64 29.68 4.89 -0.80
CA VAL A 64 29.46 4.23 0.49
C VAL A 64 30.81 4.15 1.21
N THR A 65 30.90 4.75 2.41
CA THR A 65 32.14 4.75 3.20
C THR A 65 32.53 3.31 3.58
N PRO A 66 33.70 2.80 3.14
CA PRO A 66 34.12 1.45 3.45
C PRO A 66 34.56 1.34 4.91
N ILE A 67 34.14 0.26 5.58
CA ILE A 67 34.58 -0.03 6.95
C ILE A 67 35.73 -1.06 6.88
N PRO A 68 36.90 -0.79 7.48
CA PRO A 68 38.02 -1.73 7.41
C PRO A 68 37.70 -3.08 8.06
N ARG A 69 38.16 -4.16 7.42
CA ARG A 69 38.00 -5.55 7.89
C ARG A 69 36.54 -6.04 8.00
N THR A 70 35.59 -5.42 7.28
CA THR A 70 34.24 -5.98 7.11
C THR A 70 34.19 -6.96 5.95
N PRO A 71 33.38 -8.03 6.05
CA PRO A 71 33.07 -8.90 4.92
C PRO A 71 32.30 -8.16 3.82
#